data_AF-A0A7J9LG95-F1
#
_entry.id   AF-A0A7J9LG95-F1
#
_cell.length_a   1.000
_cell.length_b   1.000
_cell.length_c   1.000
_cell.angle_alpha   90.00
_cell.angle_beta   90.00
_cell.angle_gamma   90.00
#
_symmetry.space_group_name_H-M   'P 1'
#
loop_
_entity.id
_entity.type
_entity.pdbx_description
1 polymer ?
#
loop_
_entity_poly.entity_id
_entity_poly.type
_entity_poly.pdbx_seq_one_letter_code
_entity_poly.pdbx_strand_id
1 'polypeptide(L)'
;MSFSAIAWTIWLHLNEVVFNDKLCDLDQLYDLTVVRIGWCYAEWPGSVASTYEFLLCSPSFSPPCKPNMNISNCQWRPTPSGCLKFNVDGGY
;
A
#
# COMPACT_ATOMS: atom_id res chain seq x y z
N MET A 1 -15.66 -4.08 -3.04
CA MET A 1 -14.59 -4.69 -3.87
C MET A 1 -13.48 -3.69 -4.18
N SER A 2 -13.78 -2.52 -4.73
CA SER A 2 -12.78 -1.48 -5.07
C SER A 2 -11.94 -1.02 -3.86
N PHE A 3 -12.56 -0.72 -2.71
CA PHE A 3 -11.82 -0.37 -1.48
C PHE A 3 -10.83 -1.46 -1.06
N SER A 4 -11.28 -2.72 -0.99
CA SER A 4 -10.43 -3.85 -0.61
C SER A 4 -9.31 -4.09 -1.62
N ALA A 5 -9.58 -3.92 -2.92
CA ALA A 5 -8.57 -4.01 -3.96
C ALA A 5 -7.51 -2.91 -3.80
N ILE A 6 -7.90 -1.67 -3.51
CA ILE A 6 -6.97 -0.56 -3.25
C ILE A 6 -6.12 -0.84 -2.01
N ALA A 7 -6.75 -1.15 -0.89
CA ALA A 7 -6.05 -1.43 0.37
C ALA A 7 -5.05 -2.58 0.22
N TRP A 8 -5.45 -3.63 -0.50
CA TRP A 8 -4.58 -4.77 -0.82
C TRP A 8 -3.42 -4.39 -1.75
N THR A 9 -3.66 -3.54 -2.74
CA THR A 9 -2.62 -3.06 -3.65
C THR A 9 -1.58 -2.21 -2.92
N ILE A 10 -2.04 -1.29 -2.08
CA ILE A 10 -1.16 -0.46 -1.24
C ILE A 10 -0.34 -1.34 -0.30
N TRP A 11 -0.98 -2.30 0.36
CA TRP A 11 -0.29 -3.23 1.27
C TRP A 11 0.80 -4.02 0.55
N LEU A 12 0.51 -4.58 -0.63
CA LEU A 12 1.51 -5.30 -1.43
C LEU A 12 2.67 -4.41 -1.86
N HIS A 13 2.38 -3.20 -2.34
CA HIS A 13 3.41 -2.27 -2.78
C HIS A 13 4.32 -1.83 -1.63
N LEU A 14 3.74 -1.53 -0.45
CA LEU A 14 4.51 -1.16 0.72
C LEU A 14 5.39 -2.32 1.23
N ASN A 15 4.90 -3.56 1.17
CA ASN A 15 5.73 -4.72 1.50
C ASN A 15 6.91 -4.87 0.55
N GLU A 16 6.70 -4.70 -0.76
CA GLU A 16 7.78 -4.72 -1.74
C GLU A 16 8.83 -3.65 -1.48
N VAL A 17 8.41 -2.42 -1.13
CA VAL A 17 9.31 -1.32 -0.77
C VAL A 17 10.11 -1.65 0.51
N VAL A 18 9.44 -2.14 1.56
CA VAL A 18 10.06 -2.39 2.86
C VAL A 18 10.98 -3.61 2.86
N PHE A 19 10.57 -4.70 2.22
CA PHE A 19 11.28 -5.98 2.32
C PHE A 19 12.26 -6.23 1.17
N ASN A 20 12.09 -5.59 0.01
CA ASN A 20 12.96 -5.79 -1.15
C ASN A 20 13.77 -4.55 -1.55
N ASP A 21 13.84 -3.53 -0.67
CA ASP A 21 14.59 -2.28 -0.87
C ASP A 21 14.24 -1.58 -2.21
N LYS A 22 12.98 -1.69 -2.62
CA LYS A 22 12.46 -1.04 -3.82
C LYS A 22 12.13 0.42 -3.54
N LEU A 23 12.29 1.27 -4.56
CA LEU A 23 11.83 2.65 -4.47
C LEU A 23 10.31 2.71 -4.38
N CYS A 24 9.82 3.59 -3.51
CA CYS A 24 8.39 3.88 -3.41
C CYS A 24 7.97 4.75 -4.60
N ASP A 25 7.43 4.10 -5.63
CA ASP A 25 6.94 4.73 -6.84
C ASP A 25 5.41 4.85 -6.79
N LEU A 26 4.95 6.06 -6.53
CA LEU A 26 3.53 6.37 -6.41
C LEU A 26 2.79 6.30 -7.73
N ASP A 27 3.46 6.58 -8.85
CA ASP A 27 2.87 6.49 -10.19
C ASP A 27 2.62 5.01 -10.52
N GLN A 28 3.61 4.15 -10.24
CA GLN A 28 3.45 2.70 -10.37
C GLN A 28 2.33 2.16 -9.47
N LEU A 29 2.22 2.64 -8.23
CA LEU A 29 1.15 2.24 -7.31
C LEU A 29 -0.23 2.66 -7.83
N TYR A 30 -0.35 3.86 -8.38
CA TYR A 30 -1.58 4.34 -8.99
C TYR A 30 -1.99 3.46 -10.16
N ASP A 31 -1.09 3.21 -11.10
CA ASP A 31 -1.35 2.37 -12.28
C ASP A 31 -1.77 0.95 -11.87
N LEU A 32 -1.07 0.35 -10.91
CA LEU A 32 -1.38 -0.98 -10.39
C LEU A 32 -2.77 -1.03 -9.74
N THR A 33 -3.15 0.05 -9.07
CA THR A 33 -4.46 0.20 -8.42
C THR A 33 -5.57 0.29 -9.47
N VAL A 34 -5.39 1.11 -10.51
CA VAL A 34 -6.35 1.23 -11.63
C VAL A 34 -6.53 -0.10 -12.34
N VAL A 35 -5.44 -0.81 -12.66
CA VAL A 35 -5.50 -2.13 -13.31
C VAL A 35 -6.26 -3.14 -12.46
N ARG A 36 -5.99 -3.22 -11.15
CA ARG A 36 -6.69 -4.16 -10.25
C ARG A 36 -8.16 -3.84 -10.09
N ILE A 37 -8.53 -2.57 -10.00
CA ILE A 37 -9.94 -2.16 -9.97
C ILE A 37 -10.61 -2.57 -11.29
N GLY A 38 -9.99 -2.28 -12.44
CA GLY A 38 -10.49 -2.67 -13.75
C GLY A 38 -10.69 -4.18 -13.88
N TRP A 39 -9.74 -4.97 -13.37
CA TRP A 39 -9.87 -6.42 -13.28
C TRP A 39 -11.09 -6.85 -12.45
N CYS A 40 -11.27 -6.26 -11.25
CA CYS A 40 -12.44 -6.56 -10.41
C CYS A 40 -13.76 -6.25 -11.11
N TYR A 41 -13.82 -5.21 -11.96
CA TYR A 41 -15.01 -4.90 -12.76
C TYR A 41 -15.27 -5.93 -13.85
N ALA A 42 -14.21 -6.39 -14.53
CA ALA A 42 -14.33 -7.39 -15.57
C ALA A 42 -14.79 -8.75 -15.02
N GLU A 43 -14.26 -9.15 -13.86
CA GLU A 43 -14.54 -10.45 -13.24
C GLU A 43 -15.90 -10.49 -12.51
N TRP A 44 -16.31 -9.37 -11.88
CA TRP A 44 -17.56 -9.29 -11.12
C TRP A 44 -18.43 -8.09 -11.55
N PRO A 45 -19.01 -8.15 -12.76
CA PRO A 45 -19.89 -7.10 -13.25
C PRO A 45 -21.10 -6.92 -12.32
N GLY A 46 -21.31 -5.68 -11.85
CA GLY A 46 -22.44 -5.31 -10.97
C GLY A 46 -22.18 -5.40 -9.46
N SER A 47 -21.06 -5.98 -9.01
CA SER A 47 -20.74 -6.08 -7.56
C SER A 47 -19.86 -4.94 -7.04
N VAL A 48 -19.42 -4.04 -7.91
CA VAL A 48 -18.45 -2.99 -7.60
C VAL A 48 -19.17 -1.64 -7.60
N ALA A 49 -19.48 -1.14 -6.40
CA ALA A 49 -20.04 0.19 -6.22
C ALA A 49 -19.22 1.24 -6.98
N SER A 50 -19.93 2.17 -7.62
CA SER A 50 -19.43 3.19 -8.56
C SER A 50 -18.09 3.79 -8.16
N THR A 51 -17.02 3.40 -8.86
CA THR A 51 -15.69 4.03 -8.84
C THR A 51 -15.64 5.33 -9.65
N TYR A 52 -16.76 5.75 -10.26
CA TYR A 52 -16.90 7.04 -10.94
C TYR A 52 -16.58 8.20 -10.00
N GLU A 53 -17.00 8.12 -8.73
CA GLU A 53 -16.62 9.06 -7.65
C GLU A 53 -15.11 9.05 -7.35
N PHE A 54 -14.44 7.90 -7.53
CA PHE A 54 -13.02 7.70 -7.19
C PHE A 54 -12.07 8.19 -8.30
N LEU A 55 -12.44 8.00 -9.57
CA LEU A 55 -11.66 8.47 -10.72
C LEU A 55 -11.84 9.97 -10.98
N LEU A 56 -13.01 10.56 -10.68
CA LEU A 56 -13.24 12.01 -10.78
C LEU A 56 -12.58 12.81 -9.66
N CYS A 57 -12.44 12.23 -8.46
CA CYS A 57 -11.59 12.76 -7.39
C CYS A 57 -10.12 12.37 -7.61
N SER A 58 -9.62 12.38 -8.85
CA SER A 58 -8.18 12.39 -9.11
C SER A 58 -7.64 13.62 -8.41
N PRO A 59 -6.94 13.49 -7.27
CA PRO A 59 -6.60 14.66 -6.52
C PRO A 59 -5.48 15.32 -7.34
N SER A 60 -5.61 16.60 -7.64
CA SER A 60 -4.51 17.45 -8.14
C SER A 60 -3.40 17.59 -7.08
N PHE A 61 -3.19 16.54 -6.28
CA PHE A 61 -2.46 16.49 -5.05
C PHE A 61 -1.20 15.71 -5.34
N SER A 62 -0.19 16.44 -5.79
CA SER A 62 1.18 16.04 -5.64
C SER A 62 1.45 15.99 -4.13
N PRO A 63 1.61 14.81 -3.49
CA PRO A 63 2.05 14.80 -2.11
C PRO A 63 3.40 15.52 -2.08
N PRO A 64 3.65 16.46 -1.16
CA PRO A 64 4.98 17.04 -1.03
C PRO A 64 5.94 15.87 -0.79
N CYS A 65 6.89 15.70 -1.71
CA CYS A 65 7.96 14.71 -1.57
C CYS A 65 8.58 14.92 -0.19
N LYS A 66 8.33 13.98 0.73
CA LYS A 66 9.01 14.02 2.02
C LYS A 66 10.49 13.82 1.72
N PRO A 67 11.39 14.67 2.23
CA PRO A 67 12.81 14.44 2.07
C PRO A 67 13.14 13.07 2.65
N ASN A 68 13.97 12.31 1.92
CA ASN A 68 14.51 11.01 2.31
C ASN A 68 14.86 11.02 3.81
N MET A 69 13.98 10.48 4.64
CA MET A 69 14.33 10.21 6.02
C MET A 69 15.31 9.06 5.93
N ASN A 70 16.59 9.37 6.10
CA ASN A 70 17.60 8.36 6.43
C ASN A 70 17.00 7.52 7.56
N ILE A 71 16.58 6.30 7.23
CA ILE A 71 16.21 5.29 8.21
C ILE A 71 17.53 4.99 8.91
N SER A 72 17.77 5.71 10.00
CA SER A 72 18.94 5.48 10.85
C SER A 72 18.90 4.01 11.22
N ASN A 73 19.94 3.26 10.86
CA ASN A 73 20.12 1.83 11.16
C ASN A 73 19.47 1.46 12.49
N CYS A 74 18.23 0.95 12.43
CA CYS A 74 17.50 0.49 13.59
C CYS A 74 18.16 -0.82 14.03
N GLN A 75 19.21 -0.72 14.85
CA GLN A 75 19.81 -1.89 15.47
C GLN A 75 18.75 -2.62 16.27
N TRP A 76 18.50 -3.88 15.89
CA TRP A 76 17.57 -4.75 16.58
C TRP A 76 17.94 -4.84 18.06
N ARG A 77 16.96 -4.65 18.94
CA ARG A 77 17.11 -4.84 20.39
C ARG A 77 16.08 -5.86 20.88
N PRO A 78 16.45 -6.72 21.84
CA PRO A 78 15.52 -7.66 22.46
C PRO A 78 14.43 -6.93 23.23
N THR A 79 13.29 -7.58 23.39
CA THR A 79 12.14 -7.00 24.09
C THR A 79 12.39 -7.01 25.60
N PRO A 80 12.07 -5.93 26.34
CA PRO A 80 12.20 -5.91 27.79
C PRO A 80 11.39 -7.01 28.48
N SER A 81 11.88 -7.50 29.61
CA SER A 81 11.21 -8.53 30.41
C SER A 81 9.82 -8.05 30.85
N GLY A 82 8.78 -8.86 30.61
CA GLY A 82 7.39 -8.54 30.91
C GLY A 82 6.65 -7.80 29.80
N CYS A 83 7.29 -7.51 28.67
CA CYS A 83 6.65 -6.93 27.50
C CYS A 83 6.57 -7.94 26.36
N LEU A 84 5.47 -7.91 25.61
CA LEU A 84 5.28 -8.68 24.38
C LEU A 84 5.52 -7.73 23.20
N LYS A 85 6.46 -8.06 22.31
CA LYS A 85 6.62 -7.36 21.04
C LYS A 85 5.70 -8.00 20.00
N PHE A 86 4.75 -7.22 19.50
CA PHE A 86 3.93 -7.62 18.37
C PHE A 86 4.78 -7.47 17.10
N ASN A 87 5.28 -8.59 16.57
CA ASN A 87 5.84 -8.59 15.22
C ASN A 87 4.66 -8.50 14.24
N VAL A 88 4.69 -7.51 13.36
CA VAL A 88 3.71 -7.35 12.27
C VAL A 88 4.09 -8.21 11.06
N ASP A 89 5.24 -8.89 11.15
CA ASP A 89 5.69 -9.88 10.18
C ASP A 89 4.98 -11.20 10.51
N GLY A 90 3.79 -11.41 9.96
CA GLY A 90 3.06 -12.67 10.05
C GLY A 90 3.82 -13.78 9.33
N GLY A 91 4.81 -14.37 9.99
CA GLY A 91 5.56 -15.52 9.52
C GLY A 91 4.99 -16.81 10.10
N TYR A 92 4.58 -17.72 9.20
CA TYR A 92 4.57 -19.15 9.46
C TYR A 92 5.96 -19.72 9.21
#